data_AF-A0A9D7MEZ0-F1
#
_entry.id   AF-A0A9D7MEZ0-F1
#
_cell.length_a   1.000
_cell.length_b   1.000
_cell.length_c   1.000
_cell.angle_alpha   90.00
_cell.angle_beta   90.00
_cell.angle_gamma   90.00
#
_symmetry.space_group_name_H-M   'P 1'
#
loop_
_entity.id
_entity.type
_entity.pdbx_description
1 polymer ?
#
loop_
_entity_poly.entity_id
_entity_poly.type
_entity_poly.pdbx_seq_one_letter_code
_entity_poly.pdbx_strand_id
1 'polypeptide(L)'
;MVRFAVPFSIVIGAFLVVSCSTCEPGPSLYTRGSVALMVGSSGSLVASKRNSNVKSLTYPGQSFPIEQGEPFTLDVPELIDLGTHSLVVSETDSVSISGKSCFRVSLKESCSPYIVMDKKCKVINWYNPYRLPEVRVKSADEQLIMTPLLDRNEDIMGYEVRLGDSVYDKCASPALEELTRVRKKREGKNRDKIVVRKPADANKPVDIVELFDFRIGS
;
A
#
# COMPACT_ATOMS: atom_id res chain seq x y z
N MET A 1 13.28 67.09 5.92
CA MET A 1 12.32 65.97 5.80
C MET A 1 13.11 64.67 5.82
N VAL A 2 13.04 63.91 6.91
CA VAL A 2 13.78 62.65 7.09
C VAL A 2 12.87 61.51 6.63
N ARG A 3 13.29 60.78 5.59
CA ARG A 3 12.59 59.59 5.09
C ARG A 3 13.12 58.36 5.83
N PHE A 4 12.30 57.76 6.69
CA PHE A 4 12.58 56.44 7.26
C PHE A 4 12.27 55.37 6.21
N ALA A 5 13.30 54.74 5.67
CA ALA A 5 13.16 53.52 4.88
C ALA A 5 12.94 52.36 5.85
N VAL A 6 11.69 51.92 5.99
CA VAL A 6 11.36 50.69 6.71
C VAL A 6 11.84 49.52 5.85
N PRO A 7 12.76 48.67 6.32
CA PRO A 7 13.23 47.54 5.54
C PRO A 7 12.09 46.52 5.41
N PHE A 8 11.52 46.43 4.21
CA PHE A 8 10.47 45.49 3.82
C PHE A 8 10.91 44.01 3.84
N SER A 9 12.12 43.73 4.33
CA SER A 9 12.77 42.41 4.25
C SER A 9 12.47 41.46 5.40
N ILE A 10 11.67 41.86 6.41
CA ILE A 10 11.41 41.04 7.61
C ILE A 10 10.10 40.24 7.51
N VAL A 11 9.17 40.60 6.61
CA VAL A 11 7.83 39.97 6.56
C VAL A 11 7.80 38.65 5.78
N ILE A 12 8.81 38.36 4.93
CA ILE A 12 8.83 37.15 4.09
C ILE A 12 9.41 35.93 4.83
N GLY A 13 10.16 36.12 5.92
CA GLY A 13 10.77 35.03 6.68
C GLY A 13 9.81 34.21 7.56
N ALA A 14 8.63 34.76 7.88
CA ALA A 14 7.70 34.12 8.82
C ALA A 14 6.74 33.10 8.17
N PHE A 15 6.62 33.08 6.84
CA PHE A 15 5.69 32.18 6.14
C PHE A 15 6.29 30.84 5.68
N LEU A 16 7.59 30.60 5.93
CA LEU A 16 8.27 29.38 5.47
C LEU A 16 8.38 28.26 6.52
N VAL A 17 7.77 28.42 7.71
CA VAL A 17 7.99 27.48 8.83
C VAL A 17 6.80 26.54 9.13
N VAL A 18 5.71 26.57 8.35
CA VAL A 18 4.51 25.77 8.66
C VAL A 18 3.98 25.04 7.42
N SER A 19 4.84 24.23 6.81
CA SER A 19 4.39 23.09 6.01
C SER A 19 5.07 21.82 6.50
N CYS A 20 5.04 21.61 7.83
CA CYS A 20 5.04 20.25 8.34
C CYS A 20 3.77 19.61 7.77
N SER A 21 3.90 18.68 6.83
CA SER A 21 2.78 17.82 6.43
C SER A 21 2.32 17.11 7.70
N THR A 22 1.27 17.64 8.32
CA THR A 22 0.74 17.05 9.53
C THR A 22 0.23 15.69 9.12
N CYS A 23 0.91 14.66 9.62
CA CYS A 23 0.40 13.32 9.72
C CYS A 23 -0.92 13.42 10.49
N GLU A 24 -2.03 13.79 9.84
CA GLU A 24 -3.33 13.71 10.48
C GLU A 24 -3.63 12.21 10.61
N PRO A 25 -3.75 11.70 11.85
CA PRO A 25 -4.09 10.31 12.06
C PRO A 25 -5.50 10.08 11.51
N GLY A 26 -5.64 9.11 10.61
CA GLY A 26 -6.94 8.61 10.18
C GLY A 26 -7.66 7.87 11.31
N PRO A 27 -8.90 7.43 11.10
CA PRO A 27 -9.61 6.62 12.08
C PRO A 27 -8.79 5.38 12.44
N SER A 28 -8.47 5.22 13.73
CA SER A 28 -7.69 4.10 14.25
C SER A 28 -8.47 2.79 14.12
N LEU A 29 -7.96 1.85 13.32
CA LEU A 29 -8.40 0.47 13.32
C LEU A 29 -7.34 -0.37 14.01
N TYR A 30 -7.70 -1.04 15.10
CA TYR A 30 -6.76 -1.88 15.81
C TYR A 30 -6.81 -3.32 15.31
N THR A 31 -5.64 -3.93 15.12
CA THR A 31 -5.53 -5.39 14.92
C THR A 31 -5.07 -6.05 16.21
N ARG A 32 -5.66 -7.21 16.54
CA ARG A 32 -5.21 -8.05 17.65
C ARG A 32 -5.31 -9.51 17.26
N GLY A 33 -4.37 -10.31 17.75
CA GLY A 33 -4.45 -11.77 17.73
C GLY A 33 -3.45 -12.42 16.78
N SER A 34 -3.62 -13.72 16.62
CA SER A 34 -2.67 -14.57 15.89
C SER A 34 -3.27 -15.03 14.55
N VAL A 35 -2.61 -14.71 13.45
CA VAL A 35 -3.05 -15.05 12.09
C VAL A 35 -2.04 -15.98 11.44
N ALA A 36 -2.50 -17.14 10.94
CA ALA A 36 -1.66 -18.07 10.18
C ALA A 36 -1.48 -17.56 8.74
N LEU A 37 -0.25 -17.24 8.38
CA LEU A 37 0.15 -16.61 7.14
C LEU A 37 1.31 -17.35 6.47
N MET A 38 1.57 -17.02 5.21
CA MET A 38 2.78 -17.32 4.47
C MET A 38 3.03 -16.18 3.49
N VAL A 39 4.27 -16.01 3.03
CA VAL A 39 4.58 -15.05 1.97
C VAL A 39 4.56 -15.76 0.62
N GLY A 40 3.72 -15.28 -0.31
CA GLY A 40 3.66 -15.78 -1.68
C GLY A 40 4.91 -15.41 -2.49
N SER A 41 5.00 -15.90 -3.73
CA SER A 41 6.07 -15.54 -4.69
C SER A 41 6.18 -14.04 -4.96
N SER A 42 5.08 -13.32 -4.75
CA SER A 42 4.92 -11.88 -4.96
C SER A 42 5.32 -11.02 -3.77
N GLY A 43 5.71 -11.62 -2.65
CA GLY A 43 5.85 -10.91 -1.38
C GLY A 43 4.52 -10.60 -0.68
N SER A 44 3.38 -11.07 -1.19
CA SER A 44 2.07 -10.84 -0.55
C SER A 44 1.84 -11.85 0.58
N LEU A 45 1.26 -11.39 1.68
CA LEU A 45 0.75 -12.23 2.75
C LEU A 45 -0.50 -12.98 2.28
N VAL A 46 -0.45 -14.31 2.41
CA VAL A 46 -1.56 -15.21 2.09
C VAL A 46 -1.86 -16.04 3.33
N ALA A 47 -3.15 -16.30 3.58
CA ALA A 47 -3.55 -17.20 4.65
C ALA A 47 -2.94 -18.60 4.47
N SER A 48 -2.42 -19.17 5.54
CA SER A 48 -1.82 -20.51 5.55
C SER A 48 -2.49 -21.42 6.58
N LYS A 49 -2.12 -22.70 6.58
CA LYS A 49 -2.51 -23.61 7.67
C LYS A 49 -1.74 -23.21 8.93
N ARG A 50 -2.40 -23.34 10.09
CA ARG A 50 -1.79 -23.05 11.39
C ARG A 50 -0.48 -23.83 11.55
N ASN A 51 0.57 -23.12 11.94
CA ASN A 51 1.90 -23.69 12.19
C ASN A 51 2.38 -23.30 13.60
N SER A 52 3.31 -24.08 14.16
CA SER A 52 3.97 -23.81 15.44
C SER A 52 5.03 -22.72 15.36
N ASN A 53 5.49 -22.33 14.15
CA ASN A 53 6.40 -21.21 13.95
C ASN A 53 5.67 -19.88 14.18
N VAL A 54 5.68 -19.39 15.41
CA VAL A 54 5.07 -18.10 15.79
C VAL A 54 6.11 -16.99 15.66
N LYS A 55 5.73 -15.91 14.97
CA LYS A 55 6.49 -14.68 14.82
C LYS A 55 5.67 -13.53 15.39
N SER A 56 6.21 -12.78 16.33
CA SER A 56 5.50 -11.68 16.96
C SER A 56 6.03 -10.33 16.50
N LEU A 57 5.13 -9.37 16.27
CA LEU A 57 5.48 -7.96 16.06
C LEU A 57 4.79 -7.14 17.16
N THR A 58 5.59 -6.57 18.05
CA THR A 58 5.15 -5.91 19.28
C THR A 58 5.53 -4.44 19.35
N TYR A 59 6.57 -3.99 18.64
CA TYR A 59 6.94 -2.57 18.57
C TYR A 59 7.41 -2.14 17.17
N PRO A 60 7.30 -0.85 16.81
CA PRO A 60 7.71 -0.34 15.51
C PRO A 60 9.21 -0.53 15.27
N GLY A 61 9.59 -0.83 14.03
CA GLY A 61 10.96 -1.14 13.65
C GLY A 61 11.34 -2.62 13.81
N GLN A 62 10.51 -3.43 14.48
CA GLN A 62 10.70 -4.88 14.46
C GLN A 62 10.54 -5.45 13.06
N SER A 63 11.36 -6.44 12.77
CA SER A 63 11.26 -7.21 11.55
C SER A 63 11.79 -8.62 11.74
N PHE A 64 11.33 -9.54 10.90
CA PHE A 64 11.89 -10.88 10.82
C PHE A 64 11.98 -11.32 9.35
N PRO A 65 12.99 -12.14 9.00
CA PRO A 65 13.05 -12.76 7.70
C PRO A 65 12.07 -13.95 7.63
N ILE A 66 11.57 -14.20 6.43
CA ILE A 66 10.73 -15.37 6.12
C ILE A 66 11.01 -15.82 4.68
N GLU A 67 11.13 -17.13 4.47
CA GLU A 67 11.27 -17.68 3.12
C GLU A 67 9.92 -17.70 2.39
N GLN A 68 9.97 -17.57 1.07
CA GLN A 68 8.79 -17.76 0.23
C GLN A 68 8.10 -19.11 0.49
N GLY A 69 6.80 -19.06 0.77
CA GLY A 69 5.97 -20.23 1.05
C GLY A 69 6.19 -20.87 2.42
N GLU A 70 7.05 -20.30 3.27
CA GLU A 70 7.20 -20.76 4.65
C GLU A 70 5.97 -20.33 5.49
N PRO A 71 5.23 -21.28 6.09
CA PRO A 71 4.09 -20.94 6.93
C PRO A 71 4.56 -20.42 8.29
N PHE A 72 3.95 -19.33 8.75
CA PHE A 72 4.19 -18.76 10.08
C PHE A 72 2.88 -18.25 10.68
N THR A 73 2.83 -18.15 12.00
CA THR A 73 1.74 -17.47 12.69
C THR A 73 2.24 -16.08 13.06
N LEU A 74 1.66 -15.03 12.45
CA LEU A 74 1.89 -13.66 12.87
C LEU A 74 1.07 -13.39 14.12
N ASP A 75 1.74 -13.18 15.24
CA ASP A 75 1.11 -12.81 16.49
C ASP A 75 1.27 -11.31 16.73
N VAL A 76 0.14 -10.65 16.94
CA VAL A 76 0.04 -9.23 17.28
C VAL A 76 -0.53 -9.16 18.70
N PRO A 77 0.33 -9.22 19.73
CA PRO A 77 -0.10 -9.38 21.12
C PRO A 77 -0.77 -8.13 21.70
N GLU A 78 -0.44 -6.95 21.15
CA GLU A 78 -1.01 -5.66 21.54
C GLU A 78 -1.92 -5.08 20.45
N LEU A 79 -2.79 -4.13 20.82
CA LEU A 79 -3.62 -3.38 19.88
C LEU A 79 -2.70 -2.53 18.97
N ILE A 80 -2.30 -3.04 17.81
CA ILE A 80 -1.59 -2.25 16.81
C ILE A 80 -2.62 -1.36 16.13
N ASP A 81 -2.51 -0.05 16.36
CA ASP A 81 -3.28 0.96 15.65
C ASP A 81 -2.76 1.08 14.22
N LEU A 82 -3.54 0.61 13.25
CA LEU A 82 -3.23 0.75 11.82
C LEU A 82 -3.34 2.20 11.33
N GLY A 83 -3.96 3.11 12.08
CA GLY A 83 -3.88 4.54 11.80
C GLY A 83 -2.45 5.09 11.96
N THR A 84 -1.68 4.51 12.88
CA THR A 84 -0.32 4.95 13.23
C THR A 84 0.77 3.96 12.86
N HIS A 85 0.44 2.73 12.47
CA HIS A 85 1.39 1.69 12.08
C HIS A 85 0.97 0.92 10.83
N SER A 86 1.93 0.30 10.15
CA SER A 86 1.71 -0.48 8.95
C SER A 86 2.61 -1.71 8.92
N LEU A 87 2.03 -2.83 8.50
CA LEU A 87 2.81 -4.02 8.18
C LEU A 87 3.37 -3.87 6.76
N VAL A 88 4.67 -4.12 6.62
CA VAL A 88 5.39 -3.98 5.36
C VAL A 88 6.13 -5.27 5.06
N VAL A 89 5.90 -5.81 3.86
CA VAL A 89 6.65 -6.95 3.33
C VAL A 89 7.50 -6.48 2.18
N SER A 90 8.82 -6.66 2.31
CA SER A 90 9.81 -6.29 1.29
C SER A 90 10.69 -7.47 0.94
N GLU A 91 10.94 -7.67 -0.34
CA GLU A 91 11.96 -8.62 -0.82
C GLU A 91 13.35 -8.20 -0.31
N THR A 92 14.16 -9.20 0.05
CA THR A 92 15.57 -9.02 0.41
C THR A 92 16.47 -9.55 -0.69
N ASP A 93 17.67 -8.98 -0.84
CA ASP A 93 18.64 -9.42 -1.86
C ASP A 93 19.25 -10.81 -1.54
N SER A 94 18.93 -11.39 -0.38
CA SER A 94 19.33 -12.74 -0.02
C SER A 94 18.41 -13.78 -0.66
N VAL A 95 19.01 -14.75 -1.35
CA VAL A 95 18.35 -16.01 -1.73
C VAL A 95 18.58 -17.01 -0.60
N SER A 96 17.53 -17.73 -0.20
CA SER A 96 17.63 -18.78 0.81
C SER A 96 18.54 -19.92 0.34
N ILE A 97 18.99 -20.75 1.30
CA ILE A 97 19.71 -22.00 1.02
C ILE A 97 18.86 -22.94 0.14
N SER A 98 17.53 -22.81 0.19
CA SER A 98 16.57 -23.56 -0.60
C SER A 98 16.32 -23.01 -2.01
N GLY A 99 17.04 -21.95 -2.41
CA GLY A 99 16.91 -21.31 -3.74
C GLY A 99 15.67 -20.43 -3.90
N LYS A 100 14.92 -20.20 -2.82
CA LYS A 100 13.72 -19.37 -2.80
C LYS A 100 14.03 -17.92 -2.41
N SER A 101 13.21 -16.99 -2.87
CA SER A 101 13.27 -15.59 -2.45
C SER A 101 13.02 -15.45 -0.94
N CYS A 102 13.80 -14.59 -0.28
CA CYS A 102 13.59 -14.23 1.11
C CYS A 102 12.90 -12.87 1.21
N PHE A 103 11.96 -12.77 2.13
CA PHE A 103 11.23 -11.54 2.43
C PHE A 103 11.49 -11.12 3.87
N ARG A 104 11.43 -9.81 4.10
CA ARG A 104 11.43 -9.23 5.44
C ARG A 104 10.04 -8.68 5.72
N VAL A 105 9.39 -9.23 6.73
CA VAL A 105 8.14 -8.71 7.29
C VAL A 105 8.53 -7.73 8.40
N SER A 106 7.98 -6.52 8.37
CA SER A 106 8.31 -5.46 9.32
C SER A 106 7.07 -4.71 9.77
N LEU A 107 7.09 -4.25 11.02
CA LEU A 107 6.14 -3.28 11.52
C LEU A 107 6.79 -1.89 11.45
N LYS A 108 6.17 -0.95 10.76
CA LYS A 108 6.65 0.44 10.67
C LYS A 108 5.59 1.38 11.21
N GLU A 109 6.00 2.53 11.72
CA GLU A 109 5.07 3.64 11.95
C GLU A 109 4.48 4.07 10.59
N SER A 110 3.29 4.65 10.54
CA SER A 110 2.67 5.12 9.29
C SER A 110 2.99 6.60 9.02
N CYS A 111 3.38 7.36 10.05
CA CYS A 111 3.73 8.77 9.95
C CYS A 111 5.14 9.03 9.40
N SER A 112 6.07 8.08 9.53
CA SER A 112 7.51 8.33 9.32
C SER A 112 8.22 7.56 8.21
N PRO A 113 7.75 6.42 7.67
CA PRO A 113 8.54 5.71 6.69
C PRO A 113 8.27 6.28 5.33
N TYR A 114 9.28 6.93 4.77
CA TYR A 114 9.39 6.92 3.32
C TYR A 114 9.83 5.50 2.89
N ILE A 115 9.15 4.98 1.88
CA ILE A 115 9.57 3.80 1.16
C ILE A 115 10.57 4.23 0.10
N VAL A 116 11.73 3.56 0.07
CA VAL A 116 12.73 3.79 -0.99
C VAL A 116 12.55 2.74 -2.07
N MET A 117 12.21 3.21 -3.28
CA MET A 117 12.17 2.43 -4.50
C MET A 117 13.48 2.66 -5.26
N ASP A 118 14.40 1.70 -5.16
CA ASP A 118 15.78 1.79 -5.63
C ASP A 118 16.09 0.88 -6.82
N LYS A 119 15.21 -0.06 -7.15
CA LYS A 119 15.34 -0.96 -8.29
C LYS A 119 14.06 -1.03 -9.10
N LYS A 120 14.20 -1.16 -10.43
CA LYS A 120 13.07 -1.44 -11.34
C LYS A 120 12.39 -2.75 -10.94
N CYS A 121 11.08 -2.81 -11.10
CA CYS A 121 10.23 -3.94 -10.68
C CYS A 121 10.28 -4.26 -9.18
N LYS A 122 10.79 -3.36 -8.31
CA LYS A 122 10.64 -3.52 -6.87
C LYS A 122 9.16 -3.47 -6.52
N VAL A 123 8.72 -4.42 -5.69
CA VAL A 123 7.36 -4.49 -5.16
C VAL A 123 7.42 -4.43 -3.64
N ILE A 124 6.55 -3.63 -3.04
CA ILE A 124 6.36 -3.55 -1.59
C ILE A 124 4.88 -3.64 -1.30
N ASN A 125 4.50 -4.59 -0.45
CA ASN A 125 3.13 -4.71 0.03
C ASN A 125 2.98 -3.94 1.34
N TRP A 126 2.14 -2.90 1.29
CA TRP A 126 1.83 -2.00 2.39
C TRP A 126 0.42 -2.27 2.92
N TYR A 127 0.33 -2.91 4.08
CA TYR A 127 -0.94 -3.35 4.67
C TYR A 127 -1.51 -2.27 5.60
N ASN A 128 -1.98 -1.19 4.99
CA ASN A 128 -2.74 -0.14 5.64
C ASN A 128 -3.62 0.58 4.59
N PRO A 129 -4.95 0.43 4.66
CA PRO A 129 -5.86 1.01 3.67
C PRO A 129 -6.14 2.50 3.91
N TYR A 130 -5.81 3.03 5.09
CA TYR A 130 -6.14 4.41 5.46
C TYR A 130 -5.06 5.41 5.07
N ARG A 131 -3.85 4.92 4.81
CA ARG A 131 -2.69 5.78 4.61
C ARG A 131 -1.73 5.21 3.60
N LEU A 132 -1.34 6.06 2.66
CA LEU A 132 -0.26 5.77 1.73
C LEU A 132 1.09 6.20 2.34
N PRO A 133 2.15 5.40 2.14
CA PRO A 133 3.49 5.80 2.55
C PRO A 133 4.02 6.91 1.63
N GLU A 134 4.91 7.76 2.12
CA GLU A 134 5.73 8.59 1.24
C GLU A 134 6.63 7.66 0.42
N VAL A 135 6.68 7.82 -0.90
CA VAL A 135 7.52 6.98 -1.77
C VAL A 135 8.60 7.83 -2.40
N ARG A 136 9.86 7.49 -2.10
CA ARG A 136 11.04 8.10 -2.70
C ARG A 136 11.59 7.18 -3.76
N VAL A 137 11.52 7.63 -5.00
CA VAL A 137 12.06 6.91 -6.15
C VAL A 137 13.47 7.43 -6.41
N LYS A 138 14.46 6.53 -6.51
CA LYS A 138 15.84 6.91 -6.84
C LYS A 138 16.09 7.08 -8.35
N SER A 139 15.25 6.49 -9.20
CA SER A 139 15.31 6.59 -10.66
C SER A 139 14.32 7.65 -11.17
N ALA A 140 14.75 8.55 -12.03
CA ALA A 140 13.91 9.63 -12.54
C ALA A 140 12.87 9.17 -13.59
N ASP A 141 13.10 8.03 -14.25
CA ASP A 141 12.37 7.67 -15.48
C ASP A 141 11.36 6.54 -15.30
N GLU A 142 11.11 6.09 -14.07
CA GLU A 142 10.27 4.91 -13.81
C GLU A 142 8.92 5.31 -13.19
N GLN A 143 7.84 4.73 -13.69
CA GLN A 143 6.49 5.01 -13.19
C GLN A 143 6.23 4.33 -11.84
N LEU A 144 5.73 5.07 -10.86
CA LEU A 144 5.22 4.48 -9.62
C LEU A 144 3.77 4.02 -9.82
N ILE A 145 3.48 2.76 -9.54
CA ILE A 145 2.14 2.18 -9.62
C ILE A 145 1.73 1.69 -8.24
N MET A 146 0.49 2.01 -7.87
CA MET A 146 -0.13 1.57 -6.62
C MET A 146 -1.39 0.78 -6.93
N THR A 147 -1.40 -0.49 -6.56
CA THR A 147 -2.53 -1.39 -6.80
C THR A 147 -3.17 -1.79 -5.47
N PRO A 148 -4.49 -1.64 -5.28
CA PRO A 148 -5.16 -2.09 -4.06
C PRO A 148 -4.95 -3.58 -3.79
N LEU A 149 -4.62 -3.91 -2.54
CA LEU A 149 -4.61 -5.27 -2.03
C LEU A 149 -6.01 -5.58 -1.48
N LEU A 150 -6.64 -6.62 -2.01
CA LEU A 150 -7.98 -7.05 -1.63
C LEU A 150 -7.94 -8.25 -0.69
N ASP A 151 -8.78 -8.24 0.33
CA ASP A 151 -9.00 -9.40 1.19
C ASP A 151 -9.99 -10.41 0.55
N ARG A 152 -10.39 -11.44 1.31
CA ARG A 152 -11.33 -12.46 0.82
C ARG A 152 -12.74 -11.93 0.56
N ASN A 153 -13.12 -10.84 1.22
CA ASN A 153 -14.42 -10.18 1.08
C ASN A 153 -14.40 -9.10 -0.01
N GLU A 154 -13.28 -8.96 -0.74
CA GLU A 154 -13.05 -7.90 -1.74
C GLU A 154 -12.94 -6.50 -1.11
N ASP A 155 -12.63 -6.42 0.20
CA ASP A 155 -12.33 -5.18 0.93
C ASP A 155 -10.85 -4.80 0.76
N ILE A 156 -10.54 -3.50 0.74
CA ILE A 156 -9.16 -3.01 0.61
C ILE A 156 -8.46 -3.17 1.96
N MET A 157 -7.39 -3.96 1.98
CA MET A 157 -6.54 -4.18 3.15
C MET A 157 -5.20 -3.42 3.09
N GLY A 158 -4.90 -2.79 1.95
CA GLY A 158 -3.65 -2.08 1.72
C GLY A 158 -3.36 -1.86 0.24
N TYR A 159 -2.08 -1.66 -0.08
CA TYR A 159 -1.61 -1.34 -1.42
C TYR A 159 -0.32 -2.07 -1.75
N GLU A 160 -0.24 -2.62 -2.96
CA GLU A 160 0.99 -3.04 -3.61
C GLU A 160 1.61 -1.79 -4.25
N VAL A 161 2.79 -1.40 -3.81
CA VAL A 161 3.56 -0.27 -4.33
C VAL A 161 4.68 -0.81 -5.21
N ARG A 162 4.71 -0.40 -6.48
CA ARG A 162 5.63 -0.95 -7.48
C ARG A 162 6.27 0.14 -8.33
N LEU A 163 7.52 -0.07 -8.71
CA LEU A 163 8.26 0.79 -9.64
C LEU A 163 8.40 0.12 -11.02
N GLY A 164 7.86 0.74 -12.07
CA GLY A 164 7.72 0.20 -13.43
C GLY A 164 6.35 -0.45 -13.66
N ASP A 165 5.93 -0.59 -14.92
CA ASP A 165 4.61 -1.10 -15.35
C ASP A 165 4.61 -2.60 -15.76
N SER A 166 3.46 -3.24 -15.60
CA SER A 166 3.21 -4.61 -16.04
C SER A 166 3.05 -4.73 -17.57
N VAL A 167 2.57 -3.69 -18.25
CA VAL A 167 2.35 -3.74 -19.71
C VAL A 167 3.65 -3.44 -20.46
N TYR A 168 4.34 -2.37 -20.08
CA TYR A 168 5.56 -1.94 -20.77
C TYR A 168 6.83 -2.58 -20.23
N ASP A 169 6.98 -2.62 -18.90
CA ASP A 169 8.21 -3.08 -18.25
C ASP A 169 8.18 -4.56 -17.85
N LYS A 170 7.05 -5.24 -18.06
CA LYS A 170 6.81 -6.64 -17.67
C LYS A 170 7.06 -6.90 -16.18
N CYS A 171 6.96 -5.88 -15.34
CA CYS A 171 7.05 -6.06 -13.90
C CYS A 171 5.78 -6.77 -13.41
N ALA A 172 5.94 -7.90 -12.73
CA ALA A 172 4.81 -8.67 -12.22
C ALA A 172 4.00 -7.86 -11.19
N SER A 173 2.67 -7.97 -11.24
CA SER A 173 1.76 -7.34 -10.27
C SER A 173 0.62 -8.29 -9.90
N PRO A 174 0.84 -9.14 -8.89
CA PRO A 174 -0.16 -10.11 -8.45
C PRO A 174 -1.40 -9.44 -7.86
N ALA A 175 -1.25 -8.25 -7.25
CA ALA A 175 -2.40 -7.43 -6.87
C ALA A 175 -3.26 -7.01 -8.08
N LEU A 176 -2.64 -6.68 -9.22
CA LEU A 176 -3.37 -6.28 -10.43
C LEU A 176 -4.08 -7.45 -11.09
N GLU A 177 -3.45 -8.63 -11.08
CA GLU A 177 -4.08 -9.88 -11.55
C GLU A 177 -5.34 -10.18 -10.75
N GLU A 178 -5.26 -10.10 -9.43
CA GLU A 178 -6.38 -10.34 -8.53
C GLU A 178 -7.50 -9.30 -8.70
N LEU A 179 -7.14 -8.01 -8.79
CA LEU A 179 -8.10 -6.94 -9.05
C LEU A 179 -8.83 -7.13 -10.38
N THR A 180 -8.10 -7.54 -11.42
CA THR A 180 -8.68 -7.83 -12.75
C THR A 180 -9.62 -9.03 -12.68
N ARG A 181 -9.26 -10.07 -11.93
CA ARG A 181 -10.11 -11.25 -11.70
C ARG A 181 -11.42 -10.87 -10.99
N VAL A 182 -11.35 -10.04 -9.95
CA VAL A 182 -12.54 -9.56 -9.22
C VAL A 182 -13.42 -8.68 -10.11
N ARG A 183 -12.84 -7.76 -10.91
CA ARG A 183 -13.58 -6.94 -11.87
C ARG A 183 -14.35 -7.78 -12.89
N LYS A 184 -13.67 -8.74 -13.52
CA LYS A 184 -14.31 -9.68 -14.47
C LYS A 184 -15.44 -10.49 -13.84
N LYS A 185 -15.26 -10.95 -12.60
CA LYS A 185 -16.30 -11.66 -11.83
C LYS A 185 -17.53 -10.78 -11.57
N ARG A 186 -17.35 -9.48 -11.27
CA ARG A 186 -18.44 -8.52 -11.07
C ARG A 186 -19.16 -8.19 -12.39
N GLU A 187 -18.41 -7.99 -13.47
CA GLU A 187 -18.97 -7.79 -14.82
C GLU A 187 -19.79 -9.00 -15.30
N GLY A 188 -19.29 -10.22 -15.05
CA GLY A 188 -20.02 -11.45 -15.36
C GLY A 188 -21.33 -11.58 -14.57
N LYS A 189 -21.32 -11.23 -13.27
CA LYS A 189 -22.54 -11.24 -12.43
C LYS A 189 -23.55 -10.15 -12.80
N ASN A 190 -23.11 -9.01 -13.32
CA ASN A 190 -24.01 -7.96 -13.78
C ASN A 190 -24.64 -8.26 -15.14
N ARG A 191 -24.04 -9.11 -15.99
CA ARG A 191 -24.66 -9.55 -17.25
C ARG A 191 -25.92 -10.39 -17.02
N ASP A 192 -25.98 -11.16 -15.94
CA ASP A 192 -27.16 -11.99 -15.59
C ASP A 192 -28.28 -11.21 -14.87
N LYS A 193 -28.09 -9.90 -14.62
CA LYS A 193 -29.07 -9.04 -13.92
C LYS A 193 -29.41 -7.74 -14.65
N ILE A 194 -29.16 -7.65 -15.96
CA ILE A 194 -29.76 -6.59 -16.77
C ILE A 194 -31.08 -7.12 -17.35
N VAL A 195 -32.08 -7.29 -16.48
CA VAL A 195 -33.47 -7.09 -16.93
C VAL A 195 -33.64 -5.59 -16.96
N VAL A 196 -33.51 -4.99 -18.15
CA VAL A 196 -33.91 -3.60 -18.40
C VAL A 196 -35.41 -3.52 -18.18
N ARG A 197 -35.86 -3.31 -16.94
CA ARG A 197 -37.15 -2.66 -16.73
C ARG A 197 -36.93 -1.20 -17.10
N LYS A 198 -37.43 -0.82 -18.28
CA LYS A 198 -37.53 0.58 -18.69
C LYS A 198 -38.05 1.39 -17.51
N PRO A 199 -37.30 2.38 -17.00
CA PRO A 199 -37.90 3.42 -16.18
C PRO A 199 -38.81 4.23 -17.11
N ALA A 200 -40.09 4.27 -16.77
CA ALA A 200 -40.94 5.38 -17.18
C ALA A 200 -40.44 6.60 -16.40
N ASP A 201 -39.41 7.26 -16.92
CA ASP A 201 -39.06 8.67 -16.72
C ASP A 201 -37.58 8.88 -17.06
N ALA A 202 -37.35 9.45 -18.24
CA ALA A 202 -36.07 10.00 -18.64
C ALA A 202 -35.84 11.29 -17.85
N ASN A 203 -34.81 11.35 -17.00
CA ASN A 203 -34.03 12.57 -16.68
C ASN A 203 -33.07 12.44 -15.47
N LYS A 204 -32.26 11.38 -15.36
CA LYS A 204 -31.03 11.47 -14.53
C LYS A 204 -29.84 10.74 -15.15
N PRO A 205 -28.69 11.41 -15.36
CA PRO A 205 -27.43 10.74 -15.67
C PRO A 205 -26.91 10.01 -14.43
N VAL A 206 -26.31 8.84 -14.66
CA VAL A 206 -25.61 8.03 -13.65
C VAL A 206 -24.13 8.38 -13.76
N ASP A 207 -23.55 8.89 -12.67
CA ASP A 207 -22.13 9.19 -12.59
C ASP A 207 -21.30 7.89 -12.50
N ILE A 208 -20.33 7.75 -13.41
CA ILE A 208 -19.30 6.72 -13.40
C ILE A 208 -18.08 7.34 -12.72
N VAL A 209 -17.62 6.78 -11.60
CA VAL A 209 -16.39 7.23 -10.92
C VAL A 209 -15.17 6.51 -11.54
N GLU A 210 -14.26 7.31 -12.10
CA GLU A 210 -13.06 6.92 -12.83
C GLU A 210 -11.93 6.38 -11.94
N LEU A 211 -11.05 5.58 -12.55
CA LEU A 211 -9.74 5.15 -12.04
C LEU A 211 -8.77 6.34 -11.98
N PHE A 212 -8.14 6.57 -10.83
CA PHE A 212 -7.07 7.57 -10.70
C PHE A 212 -5.75 7.01 -11.29
N ASP A 213 -5.30 7.60 -12.39
CA ASP A 213 -3.96 7.44 -12.98
C ASP A 213 -3.16 8.71 -12.63
N PHE A 214 -2.25 8.62 -11.65
CA PHE A 214 -1.37 9.74 -11.29
C PHE A 214 -0.11 9.70 -12.15
N ARG A 215 -0.05 10.57 -13.17
CA ARG A 215 1.21 10.97 -13.80
C ARG A 215 1.85 12.07 -12.96
N ILE A 216 2.99 11.79 -12.34
CA ILE A 216 3.83 12.83 -11.73
C ILE A 216 4.60 13.50 -12.87
N GLY A 217 4.30 14.77 -13.11
CA GLY A 217 4.99 15.62 -14.07
C GLY A 217 6.35 16.10 -13.55
N SER A 218 7.23 16.37 -14.51
CA SER A 218 8.65 16.74 -14.42
C SER A 218 8.99 17.91 -13.51
#